data_AF-A0A3D1GVR8-F1
#
_entry.id   AF-A0A3D1GVR8-F1
#
_cell.length_a   1.000
_cell.length_b   1.000
_cell.length_c   1.000
_cell.angle_alpha   90.00
_cell.angle_beta   90.00
_cell.angle_gamma   90.00
#
_symmetry.space_group_name_H-M   'P 1'
#
loop_
_entity.id
_entity.type
_entity.pdbx_description
1 polymer ?
#
loop_
_entity_poly.entity_id
_entity_poly.type
_entity_poly.pdbx_seq_one_letter_code
_entity_poly.pdbx_strand_id
1 'polypeptide(L)'
;MHLLSKLMIRLTAQKIGTDEFGNQYFETRKAKRGQRKRRYVIYNGQVEASKVPADWHGWLHYTEQSPPPETGYIAHDWQQEHLPNLTGTKYAYRPAGHVLKGGKRKKATGDYEAWTP
;
A
#
# COMPACT_ATOMS: atom_id res chain seq x y z
N MET A 1 -10.68 -11.16 6.38
CA MET A 1 -9.91 -12.35 6.81
C MET A 1 -10.72 -13.10 7.85
N HIS A 2 -11.05 -14.38 7.60
CA HIS A 2 -11.82 -15.21 8.51
C HIS A 2 -11.01 -15.56 9.79
N LEU A 3 -11.69 -15.75 10.92
CA LEU A 3 -11.06 -15.96 12.24
C LEU A 3 -10.09 -17.16 12.25
N LEU A 4 -10.47 -18.23 11.56
CA LEU A 4 -9.70 -19.47 11.43
C LEU A 4 -8.33 -19.25 10.77
N SER A 5 -8.29 -18.42 9.71
CA SER A 5 -7.06 -18.10 8.99
C SER A 5 -6.08 -17.35 9.89
N LYS A 6 -6.58 -16.38 10.69
CA LYS A 6 -5.75 -15.64 11.66
C LYS A 6 -5.16 -16.58 12.71
N LEU A 7 -5.96 -17.52 13.23
CA LEU A 7 -5.51 -18.52 14.20
C LEU A 7 -4.42 -19.42 13.61
N MET A 8 -4.65 -19.97 12.40
CA MET A 8 -3.67 -20.82 11.73
C MET A 8 -2.35 -20.10 11.46
N ILE A 9 -2.40 -18.83 11.04
CA ILE A 9 -1.18 -18.03 10.85
C ILE A 9 -0.44 -17.88 12.19
N ARG A 10 -1.11 -17.53 13.29
CA ARG A 10 -0.47 -17.41 14.61
C ARG A 10 0.16 -18.72 15.10
N LEU A 11 -0.47 -19.85 14.79
CA LEU A 11 0.03 -21.18 15.16
C LEU A 11 1.19 -21.67 14.29
N THR A 12 1.28 -21.26 13.03
CA THR A 12 2.27 -21.78 12.06
C THR A 12 3.39 -20.79 11.69
N ALA A 13 3.18 -19.50 11.95
CA ALA A 13 4.09 -18.42 11.62
C ALA A 13 4.53 -17.64 12.86
N GLN A 14 5.70 -17.01 12.76
CA GLN A 14 6.24 -16.08 13.74
C GLN A 14 5.86 -14.66 13.33
N LYS A 15 5.47 -13.83 14.31
CA LYS A 15 5.26 -12.40 14.10
C LYS A 15 6.62 -11.73 13.90
N ILE A 16 6.76 -11.00 12.81
CA ILE A 16 8.00 -10.30 12.43
C ILE A 16 7.94 -8.84 12.84
N GLY A 17 6.79 -8.18 12.64
CA GLY A 17 6.63 -6.78 13.02
C GLY A 17 5.21 -6.28 12.81
N THR A 18 5.04 -4.98 13.02
CA THR A 18 3.80 -4.24 12.79
C THR A 18 4.17 -2.92 12.11
N ASP A 19 3.39 -2.47 11.14
CA ASP A 19 3.56 -1.13 10.57
C ASP A 19 2.80 -0.06 11.35
N GLU A 20 2.99 1.20 10.94
CA GLU A 20 2.31 2.38 11.48
C GLU A 20 0.77 2.35 11.34
N PHE A 21 0.26 1.61 10.34
CA PHE A 21 -1.19 1.44 10.11
C PHE A 21 -1.80 0.29 10.93
N GLY A 22 -0.96 -0.43 11.69
CA GLY A 22 -1.36 -1.55 12.54
C GLY A 22 -1.46 -2.90 11.81
N ASN A 23 -1.05 -3.00 10.55
CA ASN A 23 -0.96 -4.29 9.87
C ASN A 23 0.15 -5.13 10.49
N GLN A 24 -0.13 -6.41 10.71
CA GLN A 24 0.80 -7.33 11.37
C GLN A 24 1.43 -8.29 10.35
N TYR A 25 2.76 -8.39 10.38
CA TYR A 25 3.53 -9.17 9.42
C TYR A 25 4.05 -10.45 10.04
N PHE A 26 3.97 -11.55 9.30
CA PHE A 26 4.31 -12.89 9.77
C PHE A 26 5.14 -13.67 8.74
N GLU A 27 6.05 -14.51 9.21
CA GLU A 27 6.80 -15.47 8.38
C GLU A 27 6.60 -16.89 8.92
N THR A 28 6.36 -17.88 8.05
CA THR A 28 6.23 -19.28 8.47
C THR A 28 7.49 -19.78 9.16
N ARG A 29 7.33 -20.48 10.29
CA ARG A 29 8.47 -21.03 11.05
C ARG A 29 9.32 -22.01 10.23
N LYS A 30 8.66 -22.87 9.44
CA LYS A 30 9.30 -23.84 8.56
C LYS A 30 8.80 -23.65 7.12
N ALA A 31 9.71 -23.69 6.17
CA ALA A 31 9.36 -23.75 4.76
C ALA A 31 8.94 -25.17 4.39
N LYS A 32 8.06 -25.31 3.39
CA LYS A 32 7.81 -26.62 2.77
C LYS A 32 9.02 -27.03 1.93
N ARG A 33 9.24 -28.34 1.76
CA ARG A 33 10.37 -28.87 0.99
C ARG A 33 10.41 -28.24 -0.41
N GLY A 34 11.55 -27.65 -0.78
CA GLY A 34 11.74 -27.00 -2.08
C GLY A 34 11.03 -25.64 -2.24
N GLN A 35 10.43 -25.08 -1.19
CA GLN A 35 9.77 -23.77 -1.23
C GLN A 35 10.46 -22.79 -0.29
N ARG A 36 10.30 -21.49 -0.55
CA ARG A 36 10.65 -20.43 0.40
C ARG A 36 9.64 -20.37 1.54
N LYS A 37 10.07 -19.84 2.70
CA LYS A 37 9.15 -19.53 3.80
C LYS A 37 8.08 -18.56 3.30
N ARG A 38 6.82 -18.79 3.68
CA ARG A 38 5.72 -17.90 3.29
C ARG A 38 5.66 -16.70 4.21
N ARG A 39 5.50 -15.52 3.63
CA ARG A 39 5.25 -14.25 4.32
C ARG A 39 3.76 -13.90 4.21
N TYR A 40 3.19 -13.40 5.30
CA TYR A 40 1.78 -13.03 5.38
C TYR A 40 1.63 -11.65 6.02
N VAL A 41 0.55 -10.97 5.66
CA VAL A 41 0.08 -9.77 6.33
C VAL A 41 -1.33 -10.01 6.87
N ILE A 42 -1.56 -9.62 8.11
CA ILE A 42 -2.89 -9.52 8.72
C ILE A 42 -3.21 -8.04 8.79
N TYR A 43 -4.09 -7.60 7.89
CA TYR A 43 -4.51 -6.21 7.82
C TYR A 43 -5.28 -5.75 9.06
N ASN A 44 -5.07 -4.48 9.41
CA ASN A 44 -5.92 -3.77 10.35
C ASN A 44 -7.20 -3.28 9.64
N GLY A 45 -8.37 -3.73 10.12
CA GLY A 45 -9.66 -3.41 9.51
C GLY A 45 -9.91 -4.10 8.16
N GLN A 46 -10.40 -3.34 7.17
CA GLN A 46 -10.76 -3.86 5.86
C GLN A 46 -9.51 -4.33 5.09
N VAL A 47 -9.59 -5.56 4.55
CA VAL A 47 -8.55 -6.17 3.73
C VAL A 47 -8.50 -5.46 2.38
N GLU A 48 -7.38 -4.82 2.09
CA GLU A 48 -7.08 -4.15 0.84
C GLU A 48 -5.56 -4.24 0.64
N ALA A 49 -5.10 -4.64 -0.54
CA ALA A 49 -3.71 -5.05 -0.75
C ALA A 49 -2.71 -3.89 -0.73
N SER A 50 -3.12 -2.72 -1.20
CA SER A 50 -2.27 -1.53 -1.26
C SER A 50 -2.16 -0.78 0.07
N LYS A 51 -2.81 -1.25 1.15
CA LYS A 51 -2.58 -0.77 2.52
C LYS A 51 -1.22 -1.15 3.11
N VAL A 52 -0.45 -2.02 2.46
CA VAL A 52 0.93 -2.33 2.84
C VAL A 52 1.82 -1.14 2.45
N PRO A 53 2.51 -0.47 3.39
CA PRO A 53 3.43 0.62 3.07
C PRO A 53 4.66 0.13 2.30
N ALA A 54 5.35 1.07 1.64
CA ALA A 54 6.52 0.79 0.82
C ALA A 54 7.58 -0.03 1.57
N ASP A 55 7.88 0.35 2.82
CA ASP A 55 8.84 -0.31 3.70
C ASP A 55 8.57 -1.82 3.82
N TRP A 56 7.33 -2.18 4.11
CA TRP A 56 6.94 -3.59 4.28
C TRP A 56 6.66 -4.30 2.96
N HIS A 57 6.39 -3.55 1.88
CA HIS A 57 6.04 -4.11 0.59
C HIS A 57 7.21 -4.92 -0.01
N GLY A 58 8.44 -4.39 0.05
CA GLY A 58 9.64 -5.07 -0.46
C GLY A 58 9.90 -6.40 0.26
N TRP A 59 9.82 -6.41 1.58
CA TRP A 59 9.95 -7.63 2.37
C TRP A 59 8.81 -8.62 2.08
N LEU A 60 7.55 -8.17 2.07
CA LEU A 60 6.41 -9.06 1.86
C LEU A 60 6.48 -9.80 0.51
N HIS A 61 7.02 -9.14 -0.52
CA HIS A 61 7.15 -9.67 -1.89
C HIS A 61 8.51 -10.31 -2.19
N TYR A 62 9.37 -10.52 -1.18
CA TYR A 62 10.71 -11.10 -1.32
C TYR A 62 11.66 -10.30 -2.22
N THR A 63 11.38 -9.02 -2.43
CA THR A 63 12.35 -8.10 -3.04
C THR A 63 13.49 -7.85 -2.05
N GLU A 64 13.16 -7.77 -0.75
CA GLU A 64 14.12 -7.62 0.33
C GLU A 64 14.14 -8.85 1.23
N GLN A 65 15.34 -9.26 1.65
CA GLN A 65 15.53 -10.43 2.48
C GLN A 65 15.15 -10.14 3.94
N SER A 66 15.62 -9.01 4.48
CA SER A 66 15.33 -8.54 5.83
C SER A 66 14.02 -7.73 5.89
N PRO A 67 13.26 -7.80 6.99
CA PRO A 67 12.18 -6.87 7.23
C PRO A 67 12.72 -5.44 7.45
N PRO A 68 11.86 -4.42 7.39
CA PRO A 68 12.22 -3.06 7.79
C PRO A 68 12.82 -3.02 9.19
N PRO A 69 13.77 -2.10 9.47
CA PRO A 69 14.26 -1.85 10.82
C PRO A 69 13.11 -1.54 11.78
N GLU A 70 13.25 -1.88 13.07
CA GLU A 70 12.22 -1.57 14.08
C GLU A 70 11.96 -0.06 14.21
N THR A 71 12.98 0.76 13.96
CA THR A 71 12.89 2.23 13.96
C THR A 71 12.32 2.80 12.66
N GLY A 72 12.04 1.96 11.65
CA GLY A 72 11.73 2.39 10.30
C GLY A 72 12.96 2.92 9.54
N TYR A 73 12.74 3.29 8.28
CA TYR A 73 13.73 3.99 7.47
C TYR A 73 13.70 5.50 7.76
N ILE A 74 14.80 6.19 7.46
CA ILE A 74 14.86 7.65 7.57
C ILE A 74 14.00 8.26 6.45
N ALA A 75 12.95 8.98 6.84
CA ALA A 75 12.11 9.70 5.90
C ALA A 75 12.86 10.90 5.29
N HIS A 76 12.60 11.16 4.01
CA HIS A 76 13.11 12.34 3.32
C HIS A 76 12.04 13.44 3.20
N ASP A 77 12.45 14.71 3.12
CA ASP A 77 11.52 15.86 3.08
C ASP A 77 10.54 15.83 1.88
N TRP A 78 10.93 15.17 0.79
CA TRP A 78 10.10 15.02 -0.41
C TRP A 78 9.20 13.78 -0.36
N GLN A 79 9.39 12.90 0.62
CA GLN A 79 8.67 11.64 0.73
C GLN A 79 7.27 11.89 1.27
N GLN A 80 6.27 11.36 0.57
CA GLN A 80 4.88 11.44 1.01
C GLN A 80 4.55 10.27 1.92
N GLU A 81 3.63 10.51 2.85
CA GLU A 81 3.02 9.44 3.65
C GLU A 81 2.29 8.44 2.74
N HIS A 82 2.33 7.17 3.15
CA HIS A 82 1.70 6.10 2.39
C HIS A 82 0.18 6.26 2.37
N LEU A 83 -0.40 6.25 1.17
CA LEU A 83 -1.84 6.20 0.97
C LEU A 83 -2.23 4.92 0.21
N PRO A 84 -3.23 4.17 0.69
CA PRO A 84 -3.75 3.03 -0.07
C PRO A 84 -4.45 3.51 -1.35
N ASN A 85 -4.72 2.58 -2.25
CA ASN A 85 -5.43 2.85 -3.49
C ASN A 85 -6.86 3.34 -3.21
N LEU A 86 -7.11 4.60 -3.55
CA LEU A 86 -8.39 5.28 -3.33
C LEU A 86 -9.35 5.14 -4.53
N THR A 87 -9.02 4.31 -5.52
CA THR A 87 -9.87 4.08 -6.69
C THR A 87 -11.29 3.64 -6.28
N GLY A 88 -12.31 4.14 -6.98
CA GLY A 88 -13.71 3.84 -6.66
C GLY A 88 -14.26 4.56 -5.43
N THR A 89 -13.44 5.33 -4.70
CA THR A 89 -13.90 6.16 -3.57
C THR A 89 -14.11 7.61 -3.97
N LYS A 90 -14.70 8.42 -3.08
CA LYS A 90 -14.83 9.87 -3.28
C LYS A 90 -13.48 10.58 -3.41
N TYR A 91 -12.42 10.00 -2.83
CA TYR A 91 -11.06 10.52 -2.80
C TYR A 91 -10.18 10.03 -3.97
N ALA A 92 -10.74 9.30 -4.94
CA ALA A 92 -9.99 8.85 -6.10
C ALA A 92 -9.31 10.02 -6.84
N TYR A 93 -8.09 9.80 -7.33
CA TYR A 93 -7.40 10.75 -8.18
C TYR A 93 -8.24 11.03 -9.43
N ARG A 94 -8.30 12.31 -9.81
CA ARG A 94 -8.97 12.76 -11.03
C ARG A 94 -8.04 13.71 -11.79
N PRO A 95 -7.88 13.55 -13.12
CA PRO A 95 -7.09 14.47 -13.91
C PRO A 95 -7.74 15.86 -13.99
N ALA A 96 -6.97 16.87 -14.41
CA ALA A 96 -7.51 18.19 -14.68
C ALA A 96 -8.57 18.13 -15.79
N GLY A 97 -9.65 18.89 -15.67
CA GLY A 97 -10.78 18.84 -16.61
C GLY A 97 -11.77 17.70 -16.40
N HIS A 98 -11.53 16.78 -15.46
CA HIS A 98 -12.49 15.75 -15.11
C HIS A 98 -13.76 16.39 -14.52
N VAL A 99 -14.95 15.96 -14.98
CA VAL A 99 -16.26 16.54 -14.58
C VAL A 99 -16.44 16.55 -13.07
N LEU A 100 -16.19 15.41 -12.41
CA LEU A 100 -16.25 15.28 -10.95
C LEU A 100 -15.15 16.05 -10.18
N LYS A 101 -14.20 16.69 -10.87
CA LYS A 101 -13.15 17.58 -10.30
C LYS A 101 -13.42 19.06 -10.65
N GLY A 102 -14.64 19.38 -11.05
CA GLY A 102 -15.06 20.75 -11.41
C GLY A 102 -14.91 21.09 -12.90
N GLY A 103 -14.57 20.14 -13.78
CA GLY A 103 -14.64 20.30 -15.25
C GLY A 103 -13.67 21.31 -15.88
N LYS A 104 -12.86 22.03 -15.09
CA LYS A 104 -11.90 23.01 -15.58
C LYS A 104 -10.71 22.30 -16.23
N ARG A 105 -10.71 22.24 -17.57
CA ARG A 105 -9.57 21.77 -18.36
C ARG A 105 -8.41 22.73 -18.20
N LYS A 106 -7.17 22.22 -18.33
CA LYS A 106 -6.00 23.12 -18.48
C LYS A 106 -6.25 24.03 -19.69
N LYS A 107 -5.86 25.30 -19.61
CA LYS A 107 -5.90 26.20 -20.76
C LYS A 107 -5.16 25.53 -21.92
N ALA A 108 -5.71 25.63 -23.13
CA ALA A 108 -5.03 25.16 -24.32
C ALA A 108 -3.69 25.90 -24.44
N THR A 109 -2.63 25.19 -24.82
CA THR A 109 -1.29 25.77 -25.02
C THR A 109 -1.16 26.54 -26.34
N GLY A 110 -2.24 26.62 -27.12
CA GLY A 110 -2.24 27.35 -28.38
C GLY A 110 -2.40 28.85 -28.13
N ASP A 111 -1.72 29.66 -28.92
CA ASP A 111 -1.82 31.14 -28.91
C ASP A 111 -3.18 31.65 -29.42
N TYR A 112 -4.12 30.75 -29.69
CA TYR A 112 -5.44 31.09 -30.18
C TYR A 112 -6.33 31.61 -29.05
N GLU A 113 -6.76 32.86 -29.19
CA GLU A 113 -7.84 33.45 -28.41
C GLU A 113 -9.12 33.50 -29.24
N ALA A 114 -10.21 32.92 -28.71
CA ALA A 114 -11.50 32.95 -29.38
C ALA A 114 -12.09 34.36 -29.36
N TRP A 115 -12.52 34.86 -30.52
CA TRP A 115 -13.21 36.14 -30.62
C TRP A 115 -14.53 36.13 -29.85
N THR A 116 -14.79 37.17 -29.05
CA THR A 116 -16.05 37.36 -28.32
C THR A 116 -16.78 38.58 -28.92
N PRO A 117 -17.97 38.40 -29.53
CA PRO A 117 -18.72 39.48 -30.18
C PRO A 117 -19.17 40.57 -29.21
#